data_AF-A0A958QA77-F1
#
_entry.id   AF-A0A958QA77-F1
#
_cell.length_a   1.000
_cell.length_b   1.000
_cell.length_c   1.000
_cell.angle_alpha   90.00
_cell.angle_beta   90.00
_cell.angle_gamma   90.00
#
_symmetry.space_group_name_H-M   'P 1'
#
loop_
_entity.id
_entity.type
_entity.pdbx_description
1 polymer ?
#
loop_
_entity_poly.entity_id
_entity_poly.type
_entity_poly.pdbx_seq_one_letter_code
_entity_poly.pdbx_strand_id
1 'polypeptide(L)'
;MYFLLYHLEQLLNLDAATPKVALINSYLLNVWVSVLPATFGLFYFAFLVRRAGATERASVTLSFVLGFGTLYFPYSTQLWGHGSACAFLIMSVFFIVRQRSSDISLAAACMGFAVLMDFLAALPACLSLLLFHRTQRTEVMRYIVIGLAFAGVLLLYNRACFGAFFVMPTDHMNPAFVDHDGLMGMFRSFQGEALFGLTLSLRRGIFVMMPILIFSIYGFARGLLNRERDKLFWYALLVASSLLGVNVCFNGWHGGATVAARYQIIALPFWLLALARVNLQGFLFKVCTLISVANMLVIASFGVLCPDSHANPLYGAAYPFVVRALLHNHVSFGLPILPFGNLTPMPLPIRLQALDGSLPRYGNFTAWNWGELIGVSEGLSLALPIALVVVLL
;
A
#
# COMPACT_ATOMS: atom_id res chain seq x y z
N MET A 1 -7.81 0.48 18.23
CA MET A 1 -6.69 1.35 18.67
C MET A 1 -7.19 2.75 19.02
N TYR A 2 -7.70 3.54 18.08
CA TYR A 2 -8.12 4.93 18.36
C TYR A 2 -9.11 5.05 19.51
N PHE A 3 -10.11 4.16 19.59
CA PHE A 3 -11.04 4.08 20.72
C PHE A 3 -10.33 4.04 22.09
N LEU A 4 -9.27 3.23 22.22
CA LEU A 4 -8.50 3.11 23.47
C LEU A 4 -7.70 4.38 23.76
N LEU A 5 -7.08 4.97 22.73
CA LEU A 5 -6.34 6.24 22.86
C LEU A 5 -7.27 7.36 23.32
N TYR A 6 -8.42 7.51 22.66
CA TYR A 6 -9.42 8.51 23.00
C TYR A 6 -9.88 8.39 24.46
N HIS A 7 -10.18 7.18 24.94
CA HIS A 7 -10.59 7.01 26.33
C HIS A 7 -9.45 7.23 27.33
N LEU A 8 -8.21 6.88 26.99
CA LEU A 8 -7.03 7.20 27.80
C LEU A 8 -6.83 8.72 27.90
N GLU A 9 -6.97 9.44 26.78
CA GLU A 9 -6.88 10.90 26.73
C GLU A 9 -7.93 11.56 27.62
N GLN A 10 -9.19 11.09 27.55
CA GLN A 10 -10.26 11.56 28.43
C GLN A 10 -9.94 11.33 29.91
N LEU A 11 -9.39 10.16 30.28
CA LEU A 11 -8.97 9.86 31.65
C LEU A 11 -7.85 10.78 32.15
N LEU A 12 -6.99 11.24 31.25
CA LEU A 12 -5.86 12.13 31.56
C LEU A 12 -6.21 13.61 31.40
N ASN A 13 -7.47 13.96 31.12
CA ASN A 13 -7.93 15.31 30.78
C ASN A 13 -7.13 15.95 29.63
N LEU A 14 -6.71 15.13 28.66
CA LEU A 14 -6.07 15.59 27.43
C LEU A 14 -7.12 15.84 26.36
N ASP A 15 -7.07 17.01 25.74
CA ASP A 15 -7.94 17.32 24.60
C ASP A 15 -7.35 16.75 23.29
N ALA A 16 -8.03 15.75 22.73
CA ALA A 16 -7.71 15.11 21.45
C ALA A 16 -7.73 16.08 20.26
N ALA A 17 -8.42 17.21 20.39
CA ALA A 17 -8.42 18.26 19.38
C ALA A 17 -7.11 19.07 19.39
N THR A 18 -6.32 19.05 20.46
CA THR A 18 -5.03 19.74 20.48
C THR A 18 -4.08 19.17 19.42
N PRO A 19 -3.34 20.01 18.68
CA PRO A 19 -2.45 19.54 17.61
C PRO A 19 -1.42 18.50 18.07
N LYS A 20 -0.83 18.69 19.26
CA LYS A 20 0.18 17.78 19.81
C LYS A 20 -0.39 16.38 20.06
N VAL A 21 -1.57 16.27 20.68
CA VAL A 21 -2.22 14.98 20.95
C VAL A 21 -2.62 14.30 19.64
N ALA A 22 -3.16 15.06 18.69
CA ALA A 22 -3.53 14.53 17.38
C ALA A 22 -2.33 13.99 16.57
N LEU A 23 -1.16 14.63 16.66
CA LEU A 23 0.07 14.17 16.02
C LEU A 23 0.57 12.86 16.65
N ILE A 24 0.57 12.78 18.00
CA ILE A 24 0.90 11.55 18.72
C ILE A 24 -0.05 10.41 18.31
N ASN A 25 -1.36 10.70 18.26
CA ASN A 25 -2.36 9.73 17.83
C ASN A 25 -2.14 9.26 16.41
N SER A 26 -1.88 10.18 15.48
CA SER A 26 -1.62 9.84 14.08
C SER A 26 -0.39 8.95 13.94
N TYR A 27 0.69 9.25 14.68
CA TYR A 27 1.89 8.44 14.70
C TYR A 27 1.62 7.04 15.27
N LEU A 28 1.00 6.93 16.44
CA LEU A 28 0.68 5.64 17.05
C LEU A 28 -0.26 4.83 16.17
N LEU A 29 -1.30 5.45 15.60
CA LEU A 29 -2.20 4.78 14.67
C LEU A 29 -1.46 4.28 13.44
N ASN A 30 -0.60 5.08 12.83
CA ASN A 30 0.19 4.63 11.68
C ASN A 30 1.11 3.46 12.02
N VAL A 31 1.80 3.51 13.18
CA VAL A 31 2.65 2.41 13.64
C VAL A 31 1.85 1.12 13.79
N TRP A 32 0.72 1.17 14.48
CA TRP A 32 -0.07 -0.04 14.80
C TRP A 32 -0.92 -0.56 13.64
N VAL A 33 -1.45 0.33 12.80
CA VAL A 33 -2.39 -0.03 11.72
C VAL A 33 -1.66 -0.29 10.41
N SER A 34 -0.56 0.41 10.14
CA SER A 34 0.15 0.34 8.85
C SER A 34 1.54 -0.28 8.97
N VAL A 35 2.45 0.31 9.75
CA VAL A 35 3.86 -0.11 9.80
C VAL A 35 4.06 -1.50 10.36
N LEU A 36 3.40 -1.82 11.48
CA LEU A 36 3.56 -3.10 12.16
C LEU A 36 3.00 -4.26 11.32
N PRO A 37 1.74 -4.21 10.81
CA PRO A 37 1.27 -5.20 9.85
C PRO A 37 2.19 -5.27 8.64
N ALA A 38 2.62 -4.14 8.08
CA ALA A 38 3.47 -4.13 6.90
C ALA A 38 4.77 -4.92 7.12
N THR A 39 5.42 -4.70 8.26
CA THR A 39 6.66 -5.36 8.69
C THR A 39 6.47 -6.88 8.85
N PHE A 40 5.38 -7.30 9.52
CA PHE A 40 5.05 -8.72 9.60
C PHE A 40 4.77 -9.32 8.22
N GLY A 41 4.06 -8.59 7.35
CA GLY A 41 3.83 -8.96 5.96
C GLY A 41 5.13 -9.27 5.22
N LEU A 42 6.17 -8.44 5.36
CA LEU A 42 7.49 -8.69 4.76
C LEU A 42 8.16 -9.95 5.29
N PHE A 43 8.10 -10.18 6.61
CA PHE A 43 8.64 -11.38 7.24
C PHE A 43 7.95 -12.64 6.70
N TYR A 44 6.62 -12.68 6.70
CA TYR A 44 5.83 -13.79 6.16
C TYR A 44 6.00 -13.95 4.64
N PHE A 45 6.22 -12.85 3.92
CA PHE A 45 6.49 -12.88 2.49
C PHE A 45 7.80 -13.63 2.19
N ALA A 46 8.86 -13.41 2.98
CA ALA A 46 10.11 -14.15 2.82
C ALA A 46 9.89 -15.68 2.93
N PHE A 47 9.11 -16.14 3.92
CA PHE A 47 8.77 -17.55 4.02
C PHE A 47 7.88 -18.04 2.88
N LEU A 48 6.95 -17.22 2.41
CA LEU A 48 6.10 -17.56 1.28
C LEU A 48 6.91 -17.73 -0.01
N VAL A 49 7.89 -16.85 -0.24
CA VAL A 49 8.85 -16.95 -1.36
C VAL A 49 9.70 -18.21 -1.25
N ARG A 50 10.14 -18.60 -0.04
CA ARG A 50 10.81 -19.89 0.18
C ARG A 50 9.93 -21.09 -0.15
N ARG A 51 8.64 -21.03 0.21
CA ARG A 51 7.65 -22.06 -0.14
C ARG A 51 7.43 -22.17 -1.64
N ALA A 52 7.54 -21.05 -2.37
CA ALA A 52 7.55 -21.02 -3.83
C ALA A 52 8.87 -21.53 -4.46
N GLY A 53 9.80 -22.10 -3.67
CA GLY A 53 11.01 -22.76 -4.17
C GLY A 53 12.23 -21.85 -4.36
N ALA A 54 12.17 -20.60 -3.93
CA ALA A 54 13.33 -19.70 -3.97
C ALA A 54 14.41 -20.11 -2.96
N THR A 55 15.66 -19.67 -3.17
CA THR A 55 16.73 -19.76 -2.17
C THR A 55 16.51 -18.80 -1.01
N GLU A 56 17.23 -18.98 0.11
CA GLU A 56 17.15 -18.08 1.27
C GLU A 56 17.53 -16.64 0.88
N ARG A 57 18.67 -16.49 0.21
CA ARG A 57 19.12 -15.19 -0.30
C ARG A 57 18.08 -14.54 -1.22
N ALA A 58 17.49 -15.32 -2.14
CA ALA A 58 16.45 -14.81 -3.02
C ALA A 58 15.19 -14.39 -2.25
N SER A 59 14.82 -15.11 -1.20
CA SER A 59 13.66 -14.76 -0.36
C SER A 59 13.84 -13.47 0.43
N VAL A 60 15.03 -13.26 1.01
CA VAL A 60 15.39 -12.01 1.69
C VAL A 60 15.43 -10.87 0.67
N THR A 61 16.03 -11.10 -0.49
CA THR A 61 16.11 -10.11 -1.58
C THR A 61 14.71 -9.70 -2.06
N LEU A 62 13.81 -10.66 -2.31
CA LEU A 62 12.46 -10.35 -2.78
C LEU A 62 11.59 -9.72 -1.70
N SER A 63 11.80 -10.06 -0.42
CA SER A 63 11.15 -9.36 0.70
C SER A 63 11.65 -7.93 0.85
N PHE A 64 12.96 -7.70 0.69
CA PHE A 64 13.53 -6.35 0.62
C PHE A 64 12.97 -5.56 -0.57
N VAL A 65 12.88 -6.19 -1.75
CA VAL A 65 12.28 -5.57 -2.95
C VAL A 65 10.81 -5.25 -2.71
N LEU A 66 10.02 -6.15 -2.11
CA LEU A 66 8.63 -5.86 -1.76
C LEU A 66 8.55 -4.65 -0.83
N GLY A 67 9.36 -4.62 0.22
CA GLY A 67 9.46 -3.50 1.15
C GLY A 67 9.83 -2.23 0.40
N PHE A 68 11.08 -2.12 -0.02
CA PHE A 68 11.68 -0.85 -0.45
C PHE A 68 11.65 -0.60 -1.95
N GLY A 69 11.51 -1.64 -2.77
CA GLY A 69 11.48 -1.53 -4.23
C GLY A 69 10.07 -1.43 -4.82
N THR A 70 9.03 -1.34 -3.99
CA THR A 70 7.65 -1.20 -4.46
C THR A 70 6.85 -0.17 -3.67
N LEU A 71 5.67 0.20 -4.18
CA LEU A 71 4.76 1.16 -3.55
C LEU A 71 4.31 0.75 -2.14
N TYR A 72 4.57 -0.49 -1.74
CA TYR A 72 4.32 -0.97 -0.39
C TYR A 72 4.98 -0.09 0.68
N PHE A 73 6.24 0.34 0.51
CA PHE A 73 6.93 1.21 1.47
C PHE A 73 6.30 2.60 1.61
N PRO A 74 6.26 3.45 0.56
CA PRO A 74 5.80 4.83 0.72
C PRO A 74 4.35 4.91 1.22
N TYR A 75 3.49 3.97 0.83
CA TYR A 75 2.12 3.91 1.34
C TYR A 75 1.99 3.33 2.75
N SER A 76 2.95 2.52 3.22
CA SER A 76 2.97 2.04 4.62
C SER A 76 3.45 3.12 5.59
N THR A 77 4.16 4.15 5.11
CA THR A 77 4.52 5.33 5.93
C THR A 77 3.36 6.29 6.18
N GLN A 78 2.20 6.02 5.57
CA GLN A 78 0.99 6.82 5.69
C GLN A 78 -0.19 5.94 6.08
N LEU A 79 -1.25 6.54 6.62
CA LEU A 79 -2.43 5.78 7.06
C LEU A 79 -3.33 5.43 5.86
N TRP A 80 -2.94 4.42 5.09
CA TRP A 80 -3.71 3.84 3.98
C TRP A 80 -4.02 2.37 4.24
N GLY A 81 -5.23 1.94 3.88
CA GLY A 81 -5.66 0.54 4.04
C GLY A 81 -4.90 -0.45 3.15
N HIS A 82 -4.45 -0.03 1.96
CA HIS A 82 -3.83 -0.90 0.95
C HIS A 82 -2.61 -1.69 1.48
N GLY A 83 -1.71 -1.04 2.23
CA GLY A 83 -0.51 -1.68 2.77
C GLY A 83 -0.84 -2.74 3.82
N SER A 84 -1.73 -2.41 4.76
CA SER A 84 -2.20 -3.33 5.79
C SER A 84 -2.98 -4.50 5.19
N ALA A 85 -3.82 -4.25 4.19
CA ALA A 85 -4.55 -5.28 3.46
C ALA A 85 -3.58 -6.25 2.76
N CYS A 86 -2.56 -5.72 2.08
CA CYS A 86 -1.49 -6.50 1.46
C CYS A 86 -0.76 -7.38 2.50
N ALA A 87 -0.39 -6.84 3.66
CA ALA A 87 0.26 -7.58 4.72
C ALA A 87 -0.57 -8.77 5.22
N PHE A 88 -1.83 -8.51 5.58
CA PHE A 88 -2.73 -9.55 6.07
C PHE A 88 -3.04 -10.60 5.00
N LEU A 89 -3.12 -10.19 3.73
CA LEU A 89 -3.27 -11.09 2.60
C LEU A 89 -2.06 -12.03 2.46
N ILE A 90 -0.83 -11.51 2.56
CA ILE A 90 0.39 -12.33 2.56
C ILE A 90 0.36 -13.34 3.71
N MET A 91 0.05 -12.89 4.93
CA MET A 91 -0.04 -13.75 6.11
C MET A 91 -1.09 -14.86 5.91
N SER A 92 -2.27 -14.52 5.40
CA SER A 92 -3.33 -15.48 5.12
C SER A 92 -2.86 -16.56 4.14
N VAL A 93 -2.29 -16.15 3.01
CA VAL A 93 -1.80 -17.08 1.98
C VAL A 93 -0.68 -17.97 2.54
N PHE A 94 0.25 -17.41 3.31
CA PHE A 94 1.29 -18.16 3.99
C PHE A 94 0.72 -19.29 4.88
N PHE A 95 -0.27 -18.98 5.72
CA PHE A 95 -0.89 -19.97 6.60
C PHE A 95 -1.69 -21.03 5.83
N ILE A 96 -2.36 -20.67 4.72
CA ILE A 96 -3.04 -21.63 3.83
C ILE A 96 -2.02 -22.59 3.21
N VAL A 97 -0.95 -22.09 2.60
CA VAL A 97 0.03 -22.94 1.90
C VAL A 97 0.91 -23.77 2.84
N ARG A 98 0.92 -23.45 4.14
CA ARG A 98 1.57 -24.29 5.16
C ARG A 98 0.83 -25.61 5.38
N GLN A 99 -0.43 -25.72 4.95
CA GLN A 99 -1.26 -26.93 4.97
C GLN A 99 -1.42 -27.54 6.39
N ARG A 100 -1.40 -26.70 7.43
CA ARG A 100 -1.67 -27.12 8.81
C ARG A 100 -3.08 -26.74 9.20
N SER A 101 -3.87 -27.72 9.66
CA SER A 101 -5.25 -27.45 10.05
C SER A 101 -5.34 -26.44 11.22
N SER A 102 -4.35 -26.38 12.11
CA SER A 102 -4.28 -25.36 13.18
C SER A 102 -4.24 -23.91 12.66
N ASP A 103 -3.70 -23.70 11.46
CA ASP A 103 -3.36 -22.37 10.96
C ASP A 103 -4.52 -21.73 10.18
N ILE A 104 -5.52 -22.52 9.78
CA ILE A 104 -6.61 -22.08 8.90
C ILE A 104 -7.50 -21.03 9.56
N SER A 105 -7.74 -21.11 10.87
CA SER A 105 -8.50 -20.08 11.58
C SER A 105 -7.79 -18.73 11.52
N LEU A 106 -6.48 -18.74 11.74
CA LEU A 106 -5.64 -17.55 11.65
C LEU A 106 -5.57 -17.04 10.21
N ALA A 107 -5.44 -17.93 9.23
CA ALA A 107 -5.47 -17.57 7.82
C ALA A 107 -6.78 -16.87 7.43
N ALA A 108 -7.91 -17.40 7.88
CA ALA A 108 -9.23 -16.82 7.63
C ALA A 108 -9.41 -15.46 8.32
N ALA A 109 -8.94 -15.33 9.56
CA ALA A 109 -8.95 -14.06 10.27
C ALA A 109 -8.07 -13.01 9.58
N CYS A 110 -6.85 -13.37 9.16
CA CYS A 110 -6.00 -12.49 8.38
C CYS A 110 -6.67 -12.08 7.05
N MET A 111 -7.27 -13.01 6.31
CA MET A 111 -8.00 -12.63 5.08
C MET A 111 -9.18 -11.70 5.38
N GLY A 112 -9.95 -11.97 6.44
CA GLY A 112 -11.04 -11.11 6.89
C GLY A 112 -10.56 -9.70 7.21
N PHE A 113 -9.45 -9.57 7.94
CA PHE A 113 -8.81 -8.27 8.18
C PHE A 113 -8.32 -7.61 6.88
N ALA A 114 -7.78 -8.35 5.92
CA ALA A 114 -7.39 -7.79 4.63
C ALA A 114 -8.59 -7.15 3.91
N VAL A 115 -9.75 -7.84 3.91
CA VAL A 115 -11.00 -7.33 3.33
C VAL A 115 -11.56 -6.13 4.10
N LEU A 116 -11.48 -6.14 5.44
CA LEU A 116 -11.90 -4.99 6.25
C LEU A 116 -11.03 -3.75 6.01
N MET A 117 -9.74 -3.94 5.72
CA MET A 117 -8.82 -2.85 5.41
C MET A 117 -8.99 -2.35 3.98
N ASP A 118 -9.32 -3.25 3.05
CA ASP A 118 -9.56 -2.93 1.64
C ASP A 118 -10.46 -3.95 0.95
N PHE A 119 -11.58 -3.48 0.38
CA PHE A 119 -12.54 -4.31 -0.34
C PHE A 119 -11.95 -5.04 -1.55
N LEU A 120 -10.88 -4.51 -2.17
CA LEU A 120 -10.19 -5.18 -3.27
C LEU A 120 -9.58 -6.52 -2.85
N ALA A 121 -9.29 -6.72 -1.55
CA ALA A 121 -8.79 -7.99 -1.04
C ALA A 121 -9.86 -9.11 -1.06
N ALA A 122 -11.15 -8.79 -1.27
CA ALA A 122 -12.21 -9.79 -1.38
C ALA A 122 -12.00 -10.72 -2.59
N LEU A 123 -11.47 -10.19 -3.70
CA LEU A 123 -11.19 -11.00 -4.88
C LEU A 123 -10.05 -12.01 -4.63
N PRO A 124 -8.86 -11.62 -4.12
CA PRO A 124 -7.85 -12.56 -3.65
C PRO A 124 -8.36 -13.54 -2.59
N ALA A 125 -9.31 -13.14 -1.74
CA ALA A 125 -9.95 -14.03 -0.76
C ALA A 125 -10.71 -15.17 -1.44
N CYS A 126 -11.57 -14.86 -2.42
CA CYS A 126 -12.27 -15.86 -3.21
C CYS A 126 -11.30 -16.76 -4.00
N LEU A 127 -10.29 -16.18 -4.63
CA LEU A 127 -9.29 -16.93 -5.40
C LEU A 127 -8.45 -17.86 -4.51
N SER A 128 -8.31 -17.57 -3.21
CA SER A 128 -7.50 -18.36 -2.28
C SER A 128 -8.09 -19.75 -2.04
N LEU A 129 -9.38 -19.94 -2.32
CA LEU A 129 -10.03 -21.26 -2.28
C LEU A 129 -9.36 -22.27 -3.21
N LEU A 130 -8.71 -21.80 -4.29
CA LEU A 130 -7.95 -22.65 -5.22
C LEU A 130 -6.72 -23.30 -4.57
N LEU A 131 -6.21 -22.72 -3.47
CA LEU A 131 -5.03 -23.22 -2.77
C LEU A 131 -5.33 -24.47 -1.92
N PHE A 132 -6.60 -24.70 -1.57
CA PHE A 132 -7.02 -25.87 -0.80
C PHE A 132 -7.05 -27.14 -1.65
N HIS A 133 -6.86 -28.29 -1.00
CA HIS A 133 -7.07 -29.59 -1.62
C HIS A 133 -8.53 -30.04 -1.50
N ARG A 134 -9.02 -30.84 -2.47
CA ARG A 134 -10.41 -31.34 -2.48
C ARG A 134 -10.80 -32.13 -1.23
N THR A 135 -9.81 -32.69 -0.53
CA THR A 135 -9.99 -33.45 0.72
C THR A 135 -10.15 -32.57 1.96
N GLN A 136 -9.87 -31.27 1.88
CA GLN A 136 -9.83 -30.35 3.02
C GLN A 136 -11.17 -29.62 3.24
N ARG A 137 -12.28 -30.36 3.20
CA ARG A 137 -13.62 -29.76 3.27
C ARG A 137 -13.85 -29.03 4.60
N THR A 138 -13.40 -29.60 5.71
CA THR A 138 -13.55 -29.01 7.04
C THR A 138 -12.77 -27.71 7.17
N GLU A 139 -11.54 -27.66 6.64
CA GLU A 139 -10.70 -26.48 6.62
C GLU A 139 -11.32 -25.38 5.78
N VAL A 140 -11.82 -25.71 4.58
CA VAL A 140 -12.51 -24.75 3.70
C VAL A 140 -13.77 -24.21 4.38
N MET A 141 -14.57 -25.05 5.03
CA MET A 141 -15.74 -24.60 5.78
C MET A 141 -15.36 -23.68 6.92
N ARG A 142 -14.34 -24.03 7.73
CA ARG A 142 -13.85 -23.15 8.79
C ARG A 142 -13.33 -21.82 8.23
N TYR A 143 -12.62 -21.86 7.11
CA TYR A 143 -12.14 -20.66 6.42
C TYR A 143 -13.29 -19.75 6.00
N ILE A 144 -14.32 -20.32 5.37
CA ILE A 144 -15.51 -19.58 4.92
C ILE A 144 -16.31 -19.04 6.10
N VAL A 145 -16.60 -19.84 7.12
CA VAL A 145 -17.38 -19.39 8.29
C VAL A 145 -16.69 -18.24 9.01
N ILE A 146 -15.38 -18.32 9.24
CA ILE A 146 -14.64 -17.22 9.86
C ILE A 146 -14.61 -16.01 8.91
N GLY A 147 -14.38 -16.20 7.62
CA GLY A 147 -14.45 -15.10 6.64
C GLY A 147 -15.82 -14.40 6.62
N LEU A 148 -16.91 -15.16 6.69
CA LEU A 148 -18.28 -14.63 6.78
C LEU A 148 -18.52 -13.87 8.09
N ALA A 149 -17.88 -14.25 9.19
CA ALA A 149 -17.96 -13.48 10.44
C ALA A 149 -17.36 -12.07 10.26
N PHE A 150 -16.22 -11.95 9.57
CA PHE A 150 -15.62 -10.65 9.23
C PHE A 150 -16.47 -9.87 8.23
N ALA A 151 -17.08 -10.53 7.24
CA ALA A 151 -18.06 -9.89 6.38
C ALA A 151 -19.27 -9.36 7.19
N GLY A 152 -19.71 -10.10 8.21
CA GLY A 152 -20.73 -9.66 9.15
C GLY A 152 -20.34 -8.38 9.91
N VAL A 153 -19.08 -8.26 10.35
CA VAL A 153 -18.55 -7.03 10.96
C VAL A 153 -18.64 -5.86 9.99
N LEU A 154 -18.31 -6.07 8.71
CA LEU A 154 -18.43 -5.03 7.68
C LEU A 154 -19.89 -4.61 7.45
N LEU A 155 -20.83 -5.57 7.39
CA LEU A 155 -22.25 -5.27 7.25
C LEU A 155 -22.78 -4.48 8.45
N LEU A 156 -22.35 -4.83 9.67
CA LEU A 156 -22.69 -4.09 10.89
C LEU A 156 -22.13 -2.68 10.87
N TYR A 157 -20.88 -2.51 10.42
CA TYR A 157 -20.26 -1.21 10.20
C TYR A 157 -21.07 -0.37 9.21
N ASN A 158 -21.45 -0.96 8.07
CA ASN A 158 -22.25 -0.25 7.08
C ASN A 158 -23.61 0.18 7.64
N ARG A 159 -24.29 -0.71 8.38
CA ARG A 159 -25.57 -0.37 9.02
C ARG A 159 -25.42 0.75 10.06
N ALA A 160 -24.34 0.73 10.84
CA ALA A 160 -24.08 1.75 11.86
C ALA A 160 -23.72 3.12 11.26
N CYS A 161 -22.90 3.15 10.20
CA CYS A 161 -22.40 4.39 9.62
C CYS A 161 -23.32 4.99 8.54
N PHE A 162 -23.99 4.13 7.76
CA PHE A 162 -24.73 4.53 6.56
C PHE A 162 -26.22 4.15 6.62
N GLY A 163 -26.65 3.49 7.71
CA GLY A 163 -28.05 3.16 7.93
C GLY A 163 -28.55 1.94 7.17
N ALA A 164 -27.73 1.20 6.43
CA ALA A 164 -28.12 -0.05 5.77
C ALA A 164 -26.97 -1.07 5.71
N PHE A 165 -27.28 -2.38 5.70
CA PHE A 165 -26.24 -3.41 5.66
C PHE A 165 -25.51 -3.49 4.31
N PHE A 166 -26.28 -3.37 3.22
CA PHE A 166 -25.80 -3.58 1.85
C PHE A 166 -25.58 -2.27 1.08
N VAL A 167 -25.46 -1.14 1.79
CA VAL A 167 -25.02 0.11 1.18
C VAL A 167 -23.51 0.09 1.06
N MET A 168 -23.00 0.44 -0.11
CA MET A 168 -21.58 0.56 -0.34
C MET A 168 -21.13 1.96 0.04
N PRO A 169 -19.92 2.16 0.60
CA PRO A 169 -19.38 3.50 0.83
C PRO A 169 -19.35 4.37 -0.44
N THR A 170 -19.34 3.73 -1.60
CA THR A 170 -19.38 4.37 -2.93
C THR A 170 -20.74 4.96 -3.26
N ASP A 171 -21.83 4.47 -2.65
CA ASP A 171 -23.17 5.06 -2.80
C ASP A 171 -23.26 6.45 -2.15
N HIS A 172 -22.34 6.74 -1.22
CA HIS A 172 -22.19 8.02 -0.55
C HIS A 172 -20.99 8.84 -1.08
N MET A 173 -20.39 8.41 -2.19
CA MET A 173 -19.29 9.17 -2.80
C MET A 173 -19.81 10.47 -3.43
N ASN A 174 -18.90 11.42 -3.65
CA ASN A 174 -19.25 12.64 -4.37
C ASN A 174 -19.86 12.27 -5.74
N PRO A 175 -21.08 12.74 -6.07
CA PRO A 175 -21.78 12.40 -7.31
C PRO A 175 -20.95 12.61 -8.58
N ALA A 176 -19.97 13.51 -8.55
CA ALA A 176 -19.04 13.75 -9.67
C ALA A 176 -18.15 12.54 -10.03
N PHE A 177 -18.02 11.55 -9.14
CA PHE A 177 -17.25 10.33 -9.37
C PHE A 177 -18.12 9.09 -9.63
N VAL A 178 -19.44 9.24 -9.57
CA VAL A 178 -20.39 8.17 -9.87
C VAL A 178 -20.55 8.06 -11.38
N ASP A 179 -20.39 6.85 -11.90
CA ASP A 179 -20.67 6.53 -13.28
C ASP A 179 -22.01 5.80 -13.39
N HIS A 180 -23.06 6.52 -13.76
CA HIS A 180 -24.43 5.99 -13.81
C HIS A 180 -24.60 4.83 -14.80
N ASP A 181 -23.74 4.74 -15.81
CA ASP A 181 -23.74 3.66 -16.81
C ASP A 181 -22.83 2.48 -16.41
N GLY A 182 -22.08 2.62 -15.32
CA GLY A 182 -21.12 1.63 -14.83
C GLY A 182 -21.74 0.62 -13.86
N LEU A 183 -21.23 -0.62 -13.89
CA LEU A 183 -21.57 -1.63 -12.89
C LEU A 183 -21.17 -1.12 -11.49
N MET A 184 -22.11 -1.17 -10.54
CA MET A 184 -21.95 -0.63 -9.18
C MET A 184 -21.55 0.87 -9.15
N GLY A 185 -21.89 1.63 -10.20
CA GLY A 185 -21.56 3.05 -10.29
C GLY A 185 -20.08 3.35 -10.53
N MET A 186 -19.25 2.34 -10.82
CA MET A 186 -17.78 2.46 -10.83
C MET A 186 -17.08 1.68 -11.94
N PHE A 187 -17.60 0.53 -12.37
CA PHE A 187 -16.88 -0.34 -13.30
C PHE A 187 -17.48 -0.26 -14.71
N ARG A 188 -16.64 0.13 -15.66
CA ARG A 188 -16.91 0.13 -17.10
C ARG A 188 -16.38 -1.15 -17.75
N SER A 189 -16.59 -1.25 -19.06
CA SER A 189 -15.87 -2.20 -19.89
C SER A 189 -14.35 -1.94 -19.85
N PHE A 190 -13.58 -2.91 -20.34
CA PHE A 190 -12.13 -2.82 -20.41
C PHE A 190 -11.68 -1.57 -21.18
N GLN A 191 -10.80 -0.76 -20.57
CA GLN A 191 -10.27 0.47 -21.16
C GLN A 191 -8.79 0.29 -21.50
N GLY A 192 -8.44 0.25 -22.79
CA GLY A 192 -7.05 0.12 -23.24
C GLY A 192 -6.15 1.26 -22.73
N GLU A 193 -6.71 2.48 -22.65
CA GLU A 193 -6.02 3.63 -22.06
C GLU A 193 -5.69 3.41 -20.58
N ALA A 194 -6.62 2.84 -19.80
CA ALA A 194 -6.37 2.51 -18.40
C ALA A 194 -5.28 1.46 -18.25
N LEU A 195 -5.25 0.43 -19.11
CA LEU A 195 -4.17 -0.57 -19.10
C LEU A 195 -2.81 0.09 -19.34
N PHE A 196 -2.68 0.92 -20.38
CA PHE A 196 -1.44 1.65 -20.65
C PHE A 196 -1.09 2.62 -19.50
N GLY A 197 -2.09 3.37 -19.04
CA GLY A 197 -2.02 4.31 -17.92
C GLY A 197 -1.46 3.68 -16.65
N LEU A 198 -1.96 2.50 -16.29
CA LEU A 198 -1.59 1.78 -15.07
C LEU A 198 -0.29 0.99 -15.21
N THR A 199 0.15 0.65 -16.42
CA THR A 199 1.36 -0.17 -16.64
C THR A 199 2.59 0.64 -17.01
N LEU A 200 2.48 1.51 -18.01
CA LEU A 200 3.62 2.13 -18.70
C LEU A 200 3.62 3.66 -18.67
N SER A 201 2.54 4.31 -18.24
CA SER A 201 2.54 5.78 -18.22
C SER A 201 3.51 6.36 -17.19
N LEU A 202 4.02 7.56 -17.47
CA LEU A 202 4.85 8.33 -16.51
C LEU A 202 4.06 8.82 -15.29
N ARG A 203 2.72 8.81 -15.36
CA ARG A 203 1.86 9.27 -14.28
C ARG A 203 1.59 8.17 -13.25
N ARG A 204 1.19 6.99 -13.72
CA ARG A 204 0.73 5.89 -12.86
C ARG A 204 1.37 4.53 -13.11
N GLY A 205 2.17 4.41 -14.18
CA GLY A 205 2.68 3.14 -14.68
C GLY A 205 3.50 2.37 -13.65
N ILE A 206 3.03 1.19 -13.25
CA ILE A 206 3.72 0.34 -12.26
C ILE A 206 5.13 -0.05 -12.72
N PHE A 207 5.38 -0.24 -14.02
CA PHE A 207 6.70 -0.62 -14.53
C PHE A 207 7.65 0.57 -14.68
N VAL A 208 7.10 1.79 -14.75
CA VAL A 208 7.91 3.01 -14.71
C VAL A 208 8.34 3.31 -13.28
N MET A 209 7.37 3.23 -12.34
CA MET A 209 7.60 3.55 -10.94
C MET A 209 8.40 2.45 -10.22
N MET A 210 8.18 1.19 -10.60
CA MET A 210 8.85 0.01 -10.03
C MET A 210 9.41 -0.88 -11.16
N PRO A 211 10.49 -0.46 -11.86
CA PRO A 211 11.07 -1.21 -12.98
C PRO A 211 11.39 -2.68 -12.69
N ILE A 212 11.63 -3.02 -11.42
CA ILE A 212 11.85 -4.39 -10.98
C ILE A 212 10.70 -5.35 -11.33
N LEU A 213 9.46 -4.85 -11.41
CA LEU A 213 8.29 -5.66 -11.74
C LEU A 213 8.26 -6.14 -13.21
N ILE A 214 9.09 -5.57 -14.09
CA ILE A 214 9.22 -6.07 -15.47
C ILE A 214 9.70 -7.53 -15.46
N PHE A 215 10.58 -7.90 -14.52
CA PHE A 215 11.03 -9.28 -14.39
C PHE A 215 9.89 -10.23 -14.00
N SER A 216 8.84 -9.75 -13.35
CA SER A 216 7.69 -10.57 -12.97
C SER A 216 6.92 -11.05 -14.21
N ILE A 217 6.87 -10.24 -15.27
CA ILE A 217 6.33 -10.66 -16.57
C ILE A 217 7.13 -11.85 -17.10
N TYR A 218 8.46 -11.77 -17.06
CA TYR A 218 9.33 -12.89 -17.46
C TYR A 218 9.12 -14.12 -16.56
N GLY A 219 8.99 -13.93 -15.25
CA GLY A 219 8.71 -15.01 -14.30
C GLY A 219 7.40 -15.75 -14.61
N PHE A 220 6.32 -15.00 -14.86
CA PHE A 220 5.04 -15.58 -15.28
C PHE A 220 5.12 -16.24 -16.65
N ALA A 221 5.73 -15.60 -17.65
CA ALA A 221 5.89 -16.16 -18.99
C ALA A 221 6.67 -17.49 -18.96
N ARG A 222 7.79 -17.52 -18.24
CA ARG A 222 8.59 -18.75 -18.06
C ARG A 222 7.79 -19.85 -17.36
N GLY A 223 7.02 -19.50 -16.32
CA GLY A 223 6.18 -20.47 -15.62
C GLY A 223 5.07 -21.05 -16.51
N LEU A 224 4.44 -20.22 -17.34
CA LEU A 224 3.44 -20.65 -18.32
C LEU A 224 4.06 -21.57 -19.39
N LEU A 225 5.21 -21.18 -19.96
CA LEU A 225 5.94 -21.96 -20.95
C LEU A 225 6.39 -23.32 -20.41
N ASN A 226 6.82 -23.37 -19.15
CA ASN A 226 7.24 -24.59 -18.46
C ASN A 226 6.05 -25.43 -17.93
N ARG A 227 4.79 -24.99 -18.18
CA ARG A 227 3.57 -25.66 -17.71
C ARG A 227 3.55 -25.90 -16.19
N GLU A 228 3.91 -24.85 -15.44
CA GLU A 228 3.91 -24.88 -13.98
C GLU A 228 2.59 -25.41 -13.43
N ARG A 229 2.68 -26.34 -12.47
CA ARG A 229 1.52 -26.97 -11.81
C ARG A 229 1.32 -26.51 -10.36
N ASP A 230 2.22 -25.67 -9.87
CA ASP A 230 2.16 -25.14 -8.52
C ASP A 230 0.92 -24.25 -8.36
N LYS A 231 0.04 -24.59 -7.40
CA LYS A 231 -1.16 -23.82 -7.10
C LYS A 231 -0.83 -22.38 -6.69
N LEU A 232 0.31 -22.17 -6.01
CA LEU A 232 0.72 -20.84 -5.57
C LEU A 232 1.11 -19.95 -6.76
N PHE A 233 1.72 -20.53 -7.81
CA PHE A 233 2.02 -19.83 -9.05
C PHE A 233 0.74 -19.34 -9.74
N TRP A 234 -0.25 -20.23 -9.92
CA TRP A 234 -1.52 -19.89 -10.55
C TRP A 234 -2.32 -18.88 -9.72
N TYR A 235 -2.34 -19.04 -8.40
CA TYR A 235 -2.96 -18.06 -7.52
C TYR A 235 -2.31 -16.68 -7.67
N ALA A 236 -0.98 -16.60 -7.67
CA ALA A 236 -0.26 -15.34 -7.85
C ALA A 236 -0.56 -14.69 -9.21
N LEU A 237 -0.57 -15.47 -10.30
CA LEU A 237 -0.92 -14.99 -11.63
C LEU A 237 -2.36 -14.46 -11.69
N LEU A 238 -3.31 -15.21 -11.13
CA LEU A 238 -4.73 -14.83 -11.11
C LEU A 238 -4.95 -13.57 -10.27
N VAL A 239 -4.35 -13.47 -9.09
CA VAL A 239 -4.48 -12.26 -8.25
C VAL A 239 -3.88 -11.04 -8.95
N ALA A 240 -2.65 -11.15 -9.47
CA ALA A 240 -1.98 -10.04 -10.15
C ALA A 240 -2.76 -9.57 -11.38
N SER A 241 -3.19 -10.49 -12.24
CA SER A 241 -3.93 -10.16 -13.46
C SER A 241 -5.35 -9.68 -13.19
N SER A 242 -6.07 -10.29 -12.25
CA SER A 242 -7.45 -9.91 -11.95
C SER A 242 -7.55 -8.56 -11.24
N LEU A 243 -6.65 -8.25 -10.29
CA LEU A 243 -6.62 -6.92 -9.66
C LEU A 243 -6.19 -5.84 -10.65
N LEU A 244 -5.28 -6.13 -11.59
CA LEU A 244 -5.01 -5.22 -12.69
C LEU A 244 -6.25 -5.02 -13.56
N GLY A 245 -6.94 -6.10 -13.93
CA GLY A 245 -8.17 -6.07 -14.72
C GLY A 245 -9.28 -5.25 -14.08
N VAL A 246 -9.54 -5.45 -12.77
CA VAL A 246 -10.51 -4.65 -12.00
C VAL A 246 -10.16 -3.16 -12.06
N ASN A 247 -8.87 -2.83 -11.89
CA ASN A 247 -8.40 -1.44 -11.92
C ASN A 247 -8.46 -0.82 -13.32
N VAL A 248 -8.30 -1.64 -14.38
CA VAL A 248 -8.48 -1.23 -15.78
C VAL A 248 -9.95 -0.95 -16.12
N CYS A 249 -10.88 -1.67 -15.49
CA CYS A 249 -12.31 -1.44 -15.63
C CYS A 249 -12.84 -0.30 -14.74
N PHE A 250 -12.05 0.18 -13.77
CA PHE A 250 -12.49 1.20 -12.82
C PHE A 250 -12.56 2.58 -13.49
N ASN A 251 -13.71 3.26 -13.43
CA ASN A 251 -13.94 4.58 -14.02
C ASN A 251 -12.96 5.64 -13.50
N GLY A 252 -12.59 5.56 -12.22
CA GLY A 252 -11.69 6.48 -11.55
C GLY A 252 -10.21 6.12 -11.64
N TRP A 253 -9.80 5.23 -12.57
CA TRP A 253 -8.40 4.76 -12.66
C TRP A 253 -7.37 5.88 -12.82
N HIS A 254 -7.75 6.98 -13.49
CA HIS A 254 -6.91 8.15 -13.69
C HIS A 254 -6.97 9.14 -12.51
N GLY A 255 -8.00 9.04 -11.67
CA GLY A 255 -8.37 10.02 -10.66
C GLY A 255 -7.68 9.85 -9.30
N GLY A 256 -7.74 10.91 -8.52
CA GLY A 256 -7.21 10.98 -7.16
C GLY A 256 -5.77 11.45 -7.14
N ALA A 257 -5.49 12.41 -6.28
CA ALA A 257 -4.20 13.08 -6.17
C ALA A 257 -3.13 12.17 -5.55
N THR A 258 -2.70 11.13 -6.27
CA THR A 258 -1.67 10.19 -5.79
C THR A 258 -0.65 9.82 -6.86
N VAL A 259 0.55 9.50 -6.41
CA VAL A 259 1.61 8.92 -7.23
C VAL A 259 1.33 7.43 -7.48
N ALA A 260 1.51 7.00 -8.73
CA ALA A 260 1.40 5.60 -9.14
C ALA A 260 -0.02 4.98 -9.02
N ALA A 261 -0.13 3.71 -9.41
CA ALA A 261 -1.37 2.91 -9.34
C ALA A 261 -1.56 2.26 -7.96
N ARG A 262 -1.96 3.04 -6.94
CA ARG A 262 -2.07 2.58 -5.54
C ARG A 262 -2.95 1.34 -5.31
N TYR A 263 -4.00 1.14 -6.11
CA TYR A 263 -4.85 -0.04 -6.01
C TYR A 263 -4.12 -1.35 -6.36
N GLN A 264 -2.94 -1.27 -6.99
CA GLN A 264 -2.09 -2.43 -7.25
C GLN A 264 -1.24 -2.86 -6.05
N ILE A 265 -1.20 -2.09 -4.94
CA ILE A 265 -0.37 -2.41 -3.77
C ILE A 265 -0.66 -3.81 -3.23
N ILE A 266 -1.93 -4.21 -3.22
CA ILE A 266 -2.38 -5.54 -2.78
C ILE A 266 -1.87 -6.67 -3.70
N ALA A 267 -1.65 -6.37 -4.98
CA ALA A 267 -1.17 -7.31 -5.98
C ALA A 267 0.36 -7.48 -5.99
N LEU A 268 1.12 -6.51 -5.48
CA LEU A 268 2.59 -6.47 -5.50
C LEU A 268 3.29 -7.75 -5.02
N PRO A 269 2.92 -8.37 -3.88
CA PRO A 269 3.56 -9.61 -3.45
C PRO A 269 3.39 -10.72 -4.49
N PHE A 270 2.28 -10.75 -5.21
CA PHE A 270 1.98 -11.78 -6.21
C PHE A 270 2.71 -11.54 -7.53
N TRP A 271 2.96 -10.28 -7.90
CA TRP A 271 3.93 -9.97 -8.96
C TRP A 271 5.32 -10.51 -8.59
N LEU A 272 5.79 -10.27 -7.36
CA LEU A 272 7.12 -10.68 -6.93
C LEU A 272 7.24 -12.20 -6.70
N LEU A 273 6.17 -12.92 -6.37
CA LEU A 273 6.19 -14.38 -6.26
C LEU A 273 6.55 -15.07 -7.58
N ALA A 274 6.23 -14.46 -8.73
CA ALA A 274 6.65 -14.96 -10.05
C ALA A 274 8.18 -15.06 -10.18
N LEU A 275 8.91 -14.28 -9.39
CA LEU A 275 10.38 -14.22 -9.40
C LEU A 275 11.04 -15.28 -8.51
N ALA A 276 10.27 -16.02 -7.72
CA ALA A 276 10.82 -17.00 -6.77
C ALA A 276 11.75 -18.03 -7.42
N ARG A 277 11.52 -18.38 -8.70
CA ARG A 277 12.29 -19.37 -9.46
C ARG A 277 13.15 -18.75 -10.58
N VAL A 278 13.31 -17.42 -10.59
CA VAL A 278 14.13 -16.69 -11.55
C VAL A 278 15.52 -16.44 -10.96
N ASN A 279 16.57 -16.45 -11.80
CA ASN A 279 17.91 -16.09 -11.35
C ASN A 279 18.02 -14.58 -11.11
N LEU A 280 18.13 -14.19 -9.84
CA LEU A 280 18.13 -12.78 -9.39
C LEU A 280 19.53 -12.12 -9.39
N GLN A 281 20.54 -12.72 -10.04
CA GLN A 281 21.93 -12.23 -9.96
C GLN A 281 22.38 -11.33 -11.12
N GLY A 282 21.54 -11.17 -12.15
CA GLY A 282 21.88 -10.38 -13.33
C GLY A 282 22.08 -8.89 -13.04
N PHE A 283 22.99 -8.24 -13.77
CA PHE A 283 23.25 -6.80 -13.67
C PHE A 283 21.97 -5.97 -13.82
N LEU A 284 21.14 -6.29 -14.82
CA LEU A 284 19.87 -5.59 -15.07
C LEU A 284 18.90 -5.70 -13.89
N PHE A 285 18.84 -6.86 -13.22
CA PHE A 285 17.98 -7.05 -12.04
C PHE A 285 18.42 -6.11 -10.89
N LYS A 286 19.72 -6.01 -10.65
CA LYS A 286 20.29 -5.13 -9.62
C LYS A 286 20.02 -3.66 -9.93
N VAL A 287 20.24 -3.23 -11.18
CA VAL A 287 19.97 -1.86 -11.62
C VAL A 287 18.49 -1.51 -11.48
N CYS A 288 17.59 -2.36 -11.97
CA CYS A 288 16.15 -2.13 -11.82
C CYS A 288 15.70 -2.13 -10.36
N THR A 289 16.31 -2.98 -9.50
CA THR A 289 16.07 -2.96 -8.06
C THR A 289 16.48 -1.62 -7.46
N LEU A 290 17.70 -1.16 -7.75
CA LEU A 290 18.24 0.10 -7.23
C LEU A 290 17.38 1.29 -7.67
N ILE A 291 16.98 1.36 -8.95
CA ILE A 291 16.10 2.41 -9.46
C ILE A 291 14.74 2.35 -8.75
N SER A 292 14.16 1.16 -8.58
CA SER A 292 12.88 1.02 -7.88
C SER A 292 12.97 1.48 -6.42
N VAL A 293 14.04 1.12 -5.72
CA VAL A 293 14.30 1.57 -4.34
C VAL A 293 14.46 3.09 -4.27
N ALA A 294 15.26 3.67 -5.17
CA ALA A 294 15.42 5.13 -5.24
C ALA A 294 14.09 5.85 -5.50
N ASN A 295 13.27 5.34 -6.44
CA ASN A 295 11.95 5.88 -6.71
C ASN A 295 11.06 5.85 -5.46
N MET A 296 11.01 4.73 -4.73
CA MET A 296 10.18 4.60 -3.54
C MET A 296 10.63 5.50 -2.39
N LEU A 297 11.94 5.65 -2.21
CA LEU A 297 12.51 6.58 -1.23
C LEU A 297 12.13 8.03 -1.58
N VAL A 298 12.26 8.43 -2.84
CA VAL A 298 11.85 9.76 -3.31
C VAL A 298 10.36 10.01 -3.10
N ILE A 299 9.51 9.02 -3.41
CA ILE A 299 8.06 9.12 -3.17
C ILE A 299 7.76 9.22 -1.66
N ALA A 300 8.43 8.43 -0.82
CA ALA A 300 8.24 8.49 0.62
C ALA A 300 8.63 9.86 1.20
N SER A 301 9.73 10.45 0.72
CA SER A 301 10.19 11.78 1.13
C SER A 301 9.33 12.92 0.60
N PHE A 302 8.81 12.81 -0.63
CA PHE A 302 7.96 13.83 -1.26
C PHE A 302 6.50 13.75 -0.80
N GLY A 303 6.04 12.56 -0.41
CA GLY A 303 4.65 12.24 -0.13
C GLY A 303 3.98 11.49 -1.29
N VAL A 304 3.06 10.58 -0.94
CA VAL A 304 2.30 9.80 -1.94
C VAL A 304 1.22 10.61 -2.64
N LEU A 305 0.88 11.79 -2.11
CA LEU A 305 -0.15 12.66 -2.66
C LEU A 305 0.49 13.61 -3.70
N CYS A 306 -0.04 13.61 -4.92
CA CYS A 306 0.43 14.52 -5.97
C CYS A 306 -0.77 15.06 -6.77
N PRO A 307 -0.92 16.38 -6.93
CA PRO A 307 -2.01 16.97 -7.69
C PRO A 307 -2.09 16.47 -9.13
N ASP A 308 -3.32 16.39 -9.65
CA ASP A 308 -3.60 15.88 -10.99
C ASP A 308 -3.03 16.76 -12.13
N SER A 309 -2.61 17.98 -11.81
CA SER A 309 -1.93 18.90 -12.73
C SER A 309 -0.52 18.42 -13.14
N HIS A 310 0.09 17.51 -12.38
CA HIS A 310 1.40 16.96 -12.72
C HIS A 310 1.27 15.73 -13.63
N ALA A 311 1.61 15.89 -14.91
CA ALA A 311 1.65 14.79 -15.87
C ALA A 311 2.68 13.70 -15.50
N ASN A 312 3.76 14.06 -14.79
CA ASN A 312 4.82 13.17 -14.35
C ASN A 312 5.14 13.42 -12.86
N PRO A 313 4.39 12.80 -11.92
CA PRO A 313 4.55 13.03 -10.49
C PRO A 313 5.96 12.70 -9.98
N LEU A 314 6.55 11.61 -10.47
CA LEU A 314 7.85 11.15 -9.98
C LEU A 314 9.01 11.99 -10.54
N TYR A 315 9.19 12.00 -11.86
CA TYR A 315 10.36 12.64 -12.46
C TYR A 315 10.16 14.13 -12.71
N GLY A 316 8.91 14.59 -12.82
CA GLY A 316 8.57 16.00 -13.05
C GLY A 316 8.36 16.82 -11.78
N ALA A 317 8.01 16.19 -10.66
CA ALA A 317 7.76 16.88 -9.39
C ALA A 317 8.64 16.36 -8.24
N ALA A 318 8.56 15.07 -7.91
CA ALA A 318 9.21 14.51 -6.71
C ALA A 318 10.75 14.55 -6.78
N TYR A 319 11.36 14.08 -7.87
CA TYR A 319 12.81 14.14 -8.04
C TYR A 319 13.36 15.59 -8.03
N PRO A 320 12.80 16.52 -8.85
CA PRO A 320 13.22 17.92 -8.80
C PRO A 320 13.08 18.55 -7.42
N PHE A 321 12.04 18.19 -6.66
CA PHE A 321 11.86 18.64 -5.28
C PHE A 321 13.00 18.14 -4.37
N VAL A 322 13.25 16.82 -4.35
CA VAL A 322 14.29 16.22 -3.49
C VAL A 322 15.68 16.74 -3.86
N VAL A 323 16.00 16.84 -5.15
CA VAL A 323 17.31 17.36 -5.60
C VAL A 323 17.49 18.81 -5.16
N ARG A 324 16.48 19.67 -5.31
CA ARG A 324 16.54 21.06 -4.84
C ARG A 324 16.70 21.13 -3.32
N ALA A 325 15.98 20.30 -2.57
CA ALA A 325 16.08 20.25 -1.11
C ALA A 325 17.50 19.86 -0.66
N LEU A 326 18.14 18.90 -1.34
CA LEU A 326 19.51 18.48 -1.03
C LEU A 326 20.56 19.54 -1.40
N LEU A 327 20.40 20.23 -2.53
CA LEU A 327 21.40 21.19 -3.02
C LEU A 327 21.40 22.50 -2.23
N HIS A 328 20.24 22.95 -1.74
CA HIS A 328 20.13 24.30 -1.18
C HIS A 328 20.30 24.40 0.33
N ASN A 329 20.47 23.29 1.08
CA ASN A 329 20.72 23.22 2.54
C ASN A 329 19.83 24.11 3.45
N HIS A 330 18.81 24.73 2.87
CA HIS A 330 17.86 25.63 3.48
C HIS A 330 16.47 25.13 3.06
N VAL A 331 15.89 24.26 3.87
CA VAL A 331 14.46 23.96 3.79
C VAL A 331 13.68 25.11 4.44
N SER A 332 13.91 26.32 3.92
CA SER A 332 13.08 27.49 4.20
C SER A 332 12.63 28.04 2.86
N PHE A 333 11.88 27.22 2.10
CA PHE A 333 11.34 27.66 0.82
C PHE A 333 9.96 28.29 1.02
N GLY A 334 9.98 29.62 1.09
CA GLY A 334 8.86 30.45 0.65
C GLY A 334 8.70 30.33 -0.87
N LEU A 335 7.71 29.56 -1.30
CA LEU A 335 6.97 29.85 -2.52
C LEU A 335 5.83 30.82 -2.15
N PRO A 336 5.53 31.88 -2.92
CA PRO A 336 4.57 32.92 -2.51
C PRO A 336 3.10 32.47 -2.39
N ILE A 337 2.79 31.18 -2.35
CA ILE A 337 1.41 30.67 -2.23
C ILE A 337 1.24 29.61 -1.13
N LEU A 338 2.26 29.22 -0.35
CA LEU A 338 2.03 28.42 0.86
C LEU A 338 2.95 28.88 2.00
N PRO A 339 2.44 29.64 2.99
CA PRO A 339 3.25 30.15 4.08
C PRO A 339 3.40 29.10 5.18
N PHE A 340 3.84 27.87 4.87
CA PHE A 340 4.14 26.85 5.88
C PHE A 340 5.19 25.88 5.37
N GLY A 341 6.18 25.54 6.21
CA GLY A 341 7.16 24.47 6.00
C GLY A 341 6.50 23.09 5.98
N ASN A 342 5.59 22.86 5.05
CA ASN A 342 4.94 21.57 4.87
C ASN A 342 5.69 20.81 3.77
N LEU A 343 6.23 19.64 4.14
CA LEU A 343 6.84 18.67 3.22
C LEU A 343 5.81 17.89 2.40
N THR A 344 4.60 18.44 2.29
CA THR A 344 3.52 17.89 1.47
C THR A 344 3.21 18.88 0.34
N PRO A 345 3.19 18.45 -0.93
CA PRO A 345 2.74 19.30 -2.06
C PRO A 345 1.24 19.65 -1.97
N MET A 346 0.52 19.06 -1.02
CA MET A 346 -0.83 19.47 -0.62
C MET A 346 -0.74 20.61 0.42
N PRO A 347 -1.34 21.78 0.15
CA PRO A 347 -1.47 22.91 1.07
C PRO A 347 -2.07 22.61 2.46
N LEU A 348 -2.74 21.47 2.61
CA LEU A 348 -3.71 21.26 3.67
C LEU A 348 -3.48 19.90 4.33
N PRO A 349 -3.01 19.86 5.59
CA PRO A 349 -3.41 18.79 6.49
C PRO A 349 -4.93 18.73 6.50
N ILE A 350 -5.49 17.52 6.54
CA ILE A 350 -6.94 17.25 6.66
C ILE A 350 -7.62 18.07 7.79
N ARG A 351 -6.85 18.59 8.75
CA ARG A 351 -7.34 19.50 9.80
C ARG A 351 -7.39 20.99 9.45
N LEU A 352 -6.62 21.53 8.51
CA LEU A 352 -6.64 22.99 8.24
C LEU A 352 -7.89 23.47 7.50
N GLN A 353 -8.66 22.58 6.89
CA GLN A 353 -10.02 22.91 6.40
C GLN A 353 -11.03 23.07 7.55
N ALA A 354 -10.73 22.54 8.74
CA ALA A 354 -11.59 22.57 9.92
C ALA A 354 -11.10 23.53 11.02
N LEU A 355 -9.91 24.13 10.87
CA LEU A 355 -9.33 25.05 11.83
C LEU A 355 -9.55 26.48 11.32
N ASP A 356 -10.41 27.20 12.03
CA ASP A 356 -10.53 28.65 11.97
C ASP A 356 -9.14 29.31 11.90
N GLY A 357 -9.00 30.32 11.06
CA GLY A 357 -7.74 31.05 10.82
C GLY A 357 -7.21 31.81 12.04
N SER A 358 -7.92 31.73 13.17
CA SER A 358 -7.60 32.31 14.48
C SER A 358 -6.71 31.44 15.37
N LEU A 359 -6.52 30.14 15.07
CA LEU A 359 -5.76 29.24 15.94
C LEU A 359 -4.23 29.40 15.77
N PRO A 360 -3.45 29.35 16.88
CA PRO A 360 -2.01 29.61 16.86
C PRO A 360 -1.28 28.64 15.93
N ARG A 361 -0.59 29.23 14.95
CA ARG A 361 0.23 28.52 13.95
C ARG A 361 1.37 27.78 14.67
N TYR A 362 1.40 26.46 14.60
CA TYR A 362 2.56 25.68 15.02
C TYR A 362 3.65 25.82 13.96
N GLY A 363 4.65 26.64 14.25
CA GLY A 363 5.74 26.97 13.32
C GLY A 363 6.98 26.05 13.36
N ASN A 364 6.97 24.96 14.14
CA ASN A 364 8.23 24.25 14.48
C ASN A 364 8.29 22.75 14.11
N PHE A 365 7.28 22.17 13.45
CA PHE A 365 7.33 20.77 13.03
C PHE A 365 6.92 20.66 11.57
N THR A 366 7.88 20.29 10.70
CA THR A 366 7.69 20.27 9.24
C THR A 366 7.43 18.86 8.70
N ALA A 367 7.93 17.82 9.38
CA ALA A 367 7.91 16.43 8.92
C ALA A 367 7.41 15.40 9.96
N TRP A 368 7.43 15.74 11.25
CA TRP A 368 7.27 14.85 12.42
C TRP A 368 7.88 13.46 12.20
N ASN A 369 9.19 13.41 11.97
CA ASN A 369 9.95 12.16 11.87
C ASN A 369 10.96 12.04 13.02
N TRP A 370 11.58 10.86 13.17
CA TRP A 370 12.55 10.61 14.24
C TRP A 370 13.70 11.62 14.23
N GLY A 371 14.17 12.05 13.05
CA GLY A 371 15.22 13.05 12.92
C GLY A 371 14.83 14.39 13.56
N GLU A 372 13.62 14.89 13.31
CA GLU A 372 13.13 16.10 13.98
C GLU A 372 12.98 15.89 15.50
N LEU A 373 12.57 14.70 15.96
CA LEU A 373 12.46 14.38 17.39
C LEU A 373 13.80 14.34 18.13
N ILE A 374 14.90 14.00 17.44
CA ILE A 374 16.26 14.01 18.00
C ILE A 374 17.04 15.27 17.66
N GLY A 375 16.39 16.32 17.16
CA GLY A 375 16.99 17.62 16.89
C GLY A 375 17.86 17.69 15.62
N VAL A 376 17.73 16.74 14.71
CA VAL A 376 18.34 16.83 13.37
C VAL A 376 17.56 17.86 12.56
N SER A 377 18.27 18.87 12.05
CA SER A 377 17.69 19.97 11.26
C SER A 377 16.75 19.46 10.16
N GLU A 378 15.65 20.18 9.93
CA GLU A 378 14.47 19.80 9.14
C GLU A 378 14.79 19.06 7.82
N GLY A 379 15.82 19.49 7.06
CA GLY A 379 16.23 18.84 5.80
C GLY A 379 17.02 17.53 5.93
N LEU A 380 17.86 17.38 6.96
CA LEU A 380 18.67 16.16 7.18
C LEU A 380 17.84 15.00 7.76
N SER A 381 16.75 15.34 8.44
CA SER A 381 15.80 14.39 9.02
C SER A 381 15.16 13.47 7.95
N LEU A 382 14.95 14.00 6.73
CA LEU A 382 14.43 13.30 5.55
C LEU A 382 15.49 12.47 4.82
N ALA A 383 16.76 12.86 4.94
CA ALA A 383 17.88 12.17 4.32
C ALA A 383 18.32 10.94 5.13
N LEU A 384 17.96 10.84 6.41
CA LEU A 384 18.37 9.73 7.28
C LEU A 384 17.92 8.35 6.76
N PRO A 385 16.65 8.14 6.35
CA PRO A 385 16.22 6.87 5.76
C PRO A 385 16.94 6.56 4.44
N ILE A 386 17.22 7.59 3.62
CA ILE A 386 17.95 7.45 2.35
C ILE A 386 19.41 7.06 2.62
N ALA A 387 20.07 7.73 3.55
CA ALA A 387 21.45 7.46 3.95
C ALA A 387 21.60 6.07 4.59
N LEU A 388 20.65 5.66 5.44
CA LEU A 388 20.64 4.32 6.04
C LEU A 388 20.47 3.23 4.99
N VAL A 389 19.59 3.42 3.99
CA VAL A 389 19.43 2.45 2.90
C VAL A 389 20.66 2.41 1.99
N VAL A 390 21.30 3.56 1.71
CA VAL A 390 22.54 3.62 0.93
C VAL A 390 23.72 2.94 1.65
N VAL A 391 23.77 2.99 2.98
CA VAL A 391 24.81 2.30 3.78
C VAL A 391 24.55 0.79 3.89
N LEU A 392 23.29 0.36 3.79
CA LEU A 392 22.90 -1.05 3.90
C LEU A 392 22.90 -1.82 2.56
N LEU A 393 22.97 -1.11 1.43
CA LEU A 393 23.13 -1.66 0.07
C LEU A 393 24.61 -1.72 -0.30
#